data_AF-A0AAU2XSN9-F1
#
_entry.id   AF-A0AAU2XSN9-F1
#
_cell.length_a   1.000
_cell.length_b   1.000
_cell.length_c   1.000
_cell.angle_alpha   90.00
_cell.angle_beta   90.00
_cell.angle_gamma   90.00
#
_symmetry.space_group_name_H-M   'P 1'
#
loop_
_entity.id
_entity.type
_entity.pdbx_description
1 polymer ?
#
loop_
_entity_poly.entity_id
_entity_poly.type
_entity_poly.pdbx_seq_one_letter_code
_entity_poly.pdbx_strand_id
1 'polypeptide(L)'
;MSLTGTPFLYTLIVLATVALALPLFLWSRIRGPRALRGAARMLMLLFAQGTAVALVFVLVNNSNSLYDNWADLLGTGNHVQQAANLGADGTGGIALKRLPKVRQSFTAANGPGMRDVRETQLKGRVSGVNAEVYVWLPPQYNEPRYRHHRFPVVELLPGYPGSARAWFGSLHATRQLAPLMRNGQVAPFILVAPRTNLLAGVDTGCANIPGQVNADSWLSIDVPKMVMDNFRAQPAPKGWAVAGYSAGAHCAVKLAVAHPGRYMAAVSMSGYNDPIGERNSLAAQNLTLRAENNPYLLLKKALTPPRIALYVSGQPHDGYEAGIALAQTAKAPTTVHVVFIPKSAGGHTMALWRPQVVPSFRWLSVEMGQHHVRTRRSTPLVPSSAGSTHAALASGTSSRAAAGRRR
;
A
#
# COMPACT_ATOMS: atom_id res chain seq x y z
N MET A 1 3.94 6.72 26.61
CA MET A 1 4.16 5.40 25.95
C MET A 1 3.57 5.43 24.55
N SER A 2 4.19 4.77 23.56
CA SER A 2 3.62 4.68 22.20
C SER A 2 2.36 3.81 22.19
N LEU A 3 1.32 4.24 21.46
CA LEU A 3 0.05 3.52 21.30
C LEU A 3 0.25 2.12 20.68
N THR A 4 1.22 2.01 19.78
CA THR A 4 1.59 0.77 19.07
C THR A 4 2.79 0.07 19.69
N GLY A 5 3.26 0.54 20.86
CA GLY A 5 4.43 -0.01 21.52
C GLY A 5 4.15 -1.33 22.21
N THR A 6 5.08 -2.29 22.08
CA THR A 6 5.05 -3.55 22.85
C THR A 6 5.01 -3.32 24.37
N PRO A 7 5.69 -2.30 24.97
CA PRO A 7 5.60 -2.07 26.40
C PRO A 7 4.19 -1.70 26.84
N PHE A 8 3.47 -0.87 26.06
CA PHE A 8 2.12 -0.46 26.39
C PHE A 8 1.13 -1.63 26.34
N LEU A 9 1.26 -2.51 25.33
CA LEU A 9 0.48 -3.74 25.25
C LEU A 9 0.73 -4.65 26.47
N TYR A 10 1.98 -4.88 26.84
CA TYR A 10 2.29 -5.71 28.01
C TYR A 10 1.76 -5.09 29.31
N THR A 11 1.88 -3.77 29.47
CA THR A 11 1.28 -3.05 30.60
C THR A 11 -0.22 -3.29 30.65
N LEU A 12 -0.94 -3.20 29.53
CA LEU A 12 -2.39 -3.48 29.49
C LEU A 12 -2.73 -4.93 29.82
N ILE A 13 -1.94 -5.90 29.37
CA ILE A 13 -2.14 -7.33 29.71
C ILE A 13 -1.99 -7.53 31.23
N VAL A 14 -0.96 -6.94 31.83
CA VAL A 14 -0.73 -7.00 33.28
C VAL A 14 -1.89 -6.32 34.02
N LEU A 15 -2.28 -5.11 33.60
CA LEU A 15 -3.38 -4.38 34.22
C LEU A 15 -4.71 -5.13 34.10
N ALA A 16 -5.02 -5.74 32.95
CA ALA A 16 -6.22 -6.54 32.76
C ALA A 16 -6.22 -7.78 33.68
N THR A 17 -5.05 -8.43 33.84
CA THR A 17 -4.90 -9.57 34.76
C THR A 17 -5.12 -9.15 36.22
N VAL A 18 -4.52 -8.02 36.64
CA VAL A 18 -4.74 -7.42 37.96
C VAL A 18 -6.20 -7.05 38.16
N ALA A 19 -6.84 -6.47 37.14
CA ALA A 19 -8.22 -6.03 37.21
C ALA A 19 -9.22 -7.19 37.37
N LEU A 20 -8.89 -8.38 36.86
CA LEU A 20 -9.66 -9.61 37.12
C LEU A 20 -9.38 -10.18 38.52
N ALA A 21 -8.13 -10.12 38.98
CA ALA A 21 -7.75 -10.62 40.30
C ALA A 21 -8.32 -9.78 41.45
N LEU A 22 -8.37 -8.45 41.31
CA LEU A 22 -8.82 -7.53 42.36
C LEU A 22 -10.23 -7.85 42.90
N PRO A 23 -11.28 -8.00 42.07
CA PRO A 23 -12.59 -8.45 42.55
C PRO A 23 -12.52 -9.83 43.21
N LEU A 24 -11.81 -10.80 42.64
CA LEU A 24 -11.75 -12.16 43.19
C LEU A 24 -11.17 -12.17 44.62
N PHE A 25 -10.16 -11.35 44.89
CA PHE A 25 -9.48 -11.36 46.19
C PHE A 25 -9.98 -10.30 47.17
N LEU A 26 -10.45 -9.15 46.72
CA LEU A 26 -10.76 -8.02 47.60
C LEU A 26 -12.27 -7.79 47.79
N TRP A 27 -13.15 -8.34 46.95
CA TRP A 27 -14.57 -8.02 46.97
C TRP A 27 -15.24 -8.21 48.34
N SER A 28 -14.92 -9.31 49.02
CA SER A 28 -15.41 -9.63 50.37
C SER A 28 -14.56 -9.04 51.49
N ARG A 29 -13.33 -8.58 51.20
CA ARG A 29 -12.35 -8.11 52.19
C ARG A 29 -12.39 -6.60 52.43
N ILE A 30 -13.05 -5.81 51.58
CA ILE A 30 -13.17 -4.37 51.77
C ILE A 30 -14.07 -4.07 52.99
N ARG A 31 -13.44 -3.53 54.04
CA ARG A 31 -14.09 -3.07 55.28
C ARG A 31 -14.41 -1.57 55.18
N GLY A 32 -15.31 -1.08 56.02
CA GLY A 32 -15.67 0.35 56.11
C GLY A 32 -17.15 0.65 55.80
N PRO A 33 -17.52 1.95 55.78
CA PRO A 33 -18.89 2.41 55.52
C PRO A 33 -19.48 1.83 54.23
N ARG A 34 -20.79 1.56 54.22
CA ARG A 34 -21.49 0.95 53.06
C ARG A 34 -21.25 1.72 51.75
N ALA A 35 -21.28 3.04 51.80
CA ALA A 35 -21.02 3.90 50.65
C ALA A 35 -19.61 3.71 50.07
N LEU A 36 -18.58 3.74 50.93
CA LEU A 36 -17.18 3.55 50.50
C LEU A 36 -16.93 2.15 49.95
N ARG A 37 -17.55 1.11 50.52
CA ARG A 37 -17.49 -0.25 49.98
C ARG A 37 -18.14 -0.35 48.61
N GLY A 38 -19.31 0.27 48.44
CA GLY A 38 -20.00 0.35 47.16
C GLY A 38 -19.15 1.05 46.09
N ALA A 39 -18.59 2.21 46.44
CA ALA A 39 -17.71 2.98 45.55
C ALA A 39 -16.45 2.18 45.15
N ALA A 40 -15.78 1.54 46.11
CA ALA A 40 -14.59 0.73 45.82
C ALA A 40 -14.90 -0.47 44.89
N ARG A 41 -16.04 -1.14 45.11
CA ARG A 41 -16.51 -2.23 44.23
C ARG A 41 -16.84 -1.73 42.83
N MET A 42 -17.52 -0.59 42.73
CA MET A 42 -17.82 0.04 41.45
C MET A 42 -16.54 0.42 40.71
N LEU A 43 -15.55 1.00 41.40
CA LEU A 43 -14.25 1.33 40.82
C LEU A 43 -13.49 0.10 40.33
N MET A 44 -13.51 -1.02 41.06
CA MET A 44 -12.90 -2.28 40.60
C MET A 44 -13.55 -2.79 39.32
N LEU A 45 -14.89 -2.74 39.22
CA LEU A 45 -15.61 -3.16 38.02
C LEU A 45 -15.31 -2.24 36.83
N LEU A 46 -15.32 -0.92 37.04
CA LEU A 46 -14.99 0.06 36.00
C LEU A 46 -13.54 -0.09 35.54
N PHE A 47 -12.61 -0.37 36.45
CA PHE A 47 -11.21 -0.64 36.12
C PHE A 47 -11.07 -1.91 35.28
N ALA A 48 -11.77 -3.00 35.63
CA ALA A 48 -11.79 -4.23 34.84
C ALA A 48 -12.39 -4.04 33.45
N GLN A 49 -13.53 -3.36 33.34
CA GLN A 49 -14.15 -3.06 32.05
C GLN A 49 -13.26 -2.15 31.20
N GLY A 50 -12.74 -1.07 31.79
CA GLY A 50 -11.88 -0.12 31.08
C GLY A 50 -10.59 -0.75 30.57
N THR A 51 -9.92 -1.58 31.39
CA THR A 51 -8.71 -2.30 30.97
C THR A 51 -8.99 -3.36 29.90
N ALA A 52 -10.11 -4.07 29.99
CA ALA A 52 -10.52 -5.04 28.97
C ALA A 52 -10.80 -4.36 27.62
N VAL A 53 -11.58 -3.27 27.61
CA VAL A 53 -11.86 -2.50 26.39
C VAL A 53 -10.57 -1.91 25.81
N ALA A 54 -9.70 -1.34 26.64
CA ALA A 54 -8.42 -0.80 26.19
C ALA A 54 -7.51 -1.88 25.59
N LEU A 55 -7.45 -3.08 26.20
CA LEU A 55 -6.66 -4.19 25.68
C LEU A 55 -7.18 -4.66 24.32
N VAL A 56 -8.50 -4.88 24.19
CA VAL A 56 -9.13 -5.26 22.91
C VAL A 56 -8.86 -4.19 21.85
N PHE A 57 -9.03 -2.91 22.20
CA PHE A 57 -8.72 -1.78 21.33
C PHE A 57 -7.27 -1.83 20.83
N VAL A 58 -6.28 -2.02 21.71
CA VAL A 58 -4.87 -2.09 21.31
C VAL A 58 -4.58 -3.31 20.44
N LEU A 59 -5.21 -4.47 20.70
CA LEU A 59 -5.08 -5.66 19.86
C LEU A 59 -5.64 -5.43 18.45
N VAL A 60 -6.80 -4.78 18.34
CA VAL A 60 -7.39 -4.41 17.04
C VAL A 60 -6.55 -3.37 16.33
N ASN A 61 -6.06 -2.34 17.04
CA ASN A 61 -5.20 -1.31 16.47
C ASN A 61 -3.88 -1.89 15.97
N ASN A 62 -3.22 -2.76 16.75
CA ASN A 62 -1.95 -3.36 16.37
C ASN A 62 -2.11 -4.37 15.22
N SER A 63 -3.24 -5.07 15.13
CA SER A 63 -3.49 -6.01 14.03
C SER A 63 -3.83 -5.29 12.72
N ASN A 64 -4.50 -4.13 12.78
CA ASN A 64 -4.94 -3.38 11.59
C ASN A 64 -4.10 -2.12 11.30
N SER A 65 -3.17 -1.74 12.16
CA SER A 65 -2.33 -0.54 12.04
C SER A 65 -3.17 0.74 11.74
N LEU A 66 -4.20 0.98 12.55
CA LEU A 66 -5.15 2.09 12.33
C LEU A 66 -4.57 3.46 12.76
N TYR A 67 -3.93 3.50 13.92
CA TYR A 67 -3.36 4.71 14.53
C TYR A 67 -1.92 4.47 15.01
N ASP A 68 -1.02 5.40 14.70
CA ASP A 68 0.40 5.26 15.08
C ASP A 68 0.68 5.72 16.50
N ASN A 69 0.03 6.82 16.90
CA ASN A 69 0.27 7.48 18.17
C ASN A 69 -1.04 8.05 18.76
N TRP A 70 -0.92 8.65 19.94
CA TRP A 70 -2.06 9.25 20.65
C TRP A 70 -2.67 10.44 19.93
N ALA A 71 -1.88 11.22 19.18
CA ALA A 71 -2.40 12.36 18.42
C ALA A 71 -3.29 11.89 17.25
N ASP A 72 -2.97 10.75 16.65
CA ASP A 72 -3.82 10.16 15.61
C ASP A 72 -5.13 9.64 16.19
N LEU A 73 -5.05 8.94 17.34
CA LEU A 73 -6.23 8.41 18.03
C LEU A 73 -7.16 9.52 18.54
N LEU A 74 -6.58 10.58 19.10
CA LEU A 74 -7.34 11.71 19.65
C LEU A 74 -7.71 12.75 18.59
N GLY A 75 -7.26 12.59 17.35
CA GLY A 75 -7.52 13.56 16.27
C GLY A 75 -6.88 14.92 16.51
N THR A 76 -5.69 14.97 17.09
CA THR A 76 -4.93 16.21 17.34
C THR A 76 -3.70 16.35 16.45
N GLY A 77 -3.38 15.35 15.63
CA GLY A 77 -2.25 15.38 14.70
C GLY A 77 -2.47 16.35 13.53
N ASN A 78 -1.55 17.31 13.37
CA ASN A 78 -1.45 18.15 12.18
C ASN A 78 -0.02 18.14 11.65
N HIS A 79 0.14 17.74 10.39
CA HIS A 79 1.44 17.60 9.72
C HIS A 79 1.66 18.63 8.61
N VAL A 80 0.77 19.61 8.49
CA VAL A 80 0.85 20.66 7.48
C VAL A 80 1.36 21.94 8.14
N GLN A 81 2.55 22.37 7.73
CA GLN A 81 3.13 23.65 8.18
C GLN A 81 2.70 24.80 7.27
N GLN A 82 2.53 24.51 5.97
CA GLN A 82 2.09 25.47 4.98
C GLN A 82 1.30 24.74 3.88
N ALA A 83 0.27 25.37 3.35
CA ALA A 83 -0.51 24.85 2.21
C ALA A 83 -0.73 25.96 1.17
N ALA A 84 0.35 26.34 0.48
CA ALA A 84 0.27 27.33 -0.59
C ALA A 84 -0.60 26.82 -1.75
N ASN A 85 -1.20 27.73 -2.52
CA ASN A 85 -1.83 27.37 -3.78
C ASN A 85 -0.74 27.01 -4.80
N LEU A 86 -0.59 25.72 -5.09
CA LEU A 86 0.47 25.23 -5.98
C LEU A 86 0.09 25.27 -7.47
N GLY A 87 -1.13 25.70 -7.82
CA GLY A 87 -1.62 25.67 -9.19
C GLY A 87 -1.78 24.25 -9.74
N ALA A 88 -2.09 24.15 -11.03
CA ALA A 88 -2.44 22.88 -11.69
C ALA A 88 -1.27 21.90 -11.82
N ASP A 89 -0.02 22.39 -11.86
CA ASP A 89 1.18 21.55 -11.98
C ASP A 89 1.65 20.99 -10.61
N GLY A 90 1.05 21.46 -9.52
CA GLY A 90 1.40 21.08 -8.15
C GLY A 90 2.78 21.56 -7.71
N THR A 91 3.36 22.58 -8.35
CA THR A 91 4.69 23.08 -7.98
C THR A 91 4.68 24.48 -7.36
N GLY A 92 3.63 25.27 -7.60
CA GLY A 92 3.59 26.68 -7.16
C GLY A 92 4.67 27.54 -7.84
N GLY A 93 5.08 27.17 -9.06
CA GLY A 93 6.18 27.84 -9.78
C GLY A 93 7.58 27.43 -9.32
N ILE A 94 7.71 26.47 -8.40
CA ILE A 94 8.99 25.98 -7.92
C ILE A 94 9.66 25.13 -9.01
N ALA A 95 10.81 25.59 -9.49
CA ALA A 95 11.64 24.83 -10.42
C ALA A 95 12.28 23.62 -9.71
N LEU A 96 11.62 22.45 -9.75
CA LEU A 96 12.03 21.24 -9.02
C LEU A 96 13.50 20.83 -9.27
N LYS A 97 14.02 21.03 -10.49
CA LYS A 97 15.41 20.73 -10.86
C LYS A 97 16.44 21.61 -10.16
N ARG A 98 16.04 22.79 -9.68
CA ARG A 98 16.90 23.75 -8.97
C ARG A 98 16.87 23.55 -7.45
N LEU A 99 15.99 22.69 -6.94
CA LEU A 99 15.96 22.42 -5.51
C LEU A 99 17.26 21.72 -5.07
N PRO A 100 17.90 22.20 -3.99
CA PRO A 100 19.13 21.60 -3.51
C PRO A 100 18.92 20.14 -3.12
N LYS A 101 19.98 19.34 -3.22
CA LYS A 101 19.96 17.98 -2.66
C LYS A 101 20.02 18.06 -1.14
N VAL A 102 19.12 17.35 -0.46
CA VAL A 102 19.09 17.34 1.01
C VAL A 102 19.35 15.94 1.52
N ARG A 103 20.44 15.78 2.27
CA ARG A 103 20.73 14.55 3.01
C ARG A 103 19.86 14.48 4.25
N GLN A 104 19.12 13.40 4.40
CA GLN A 104 18.30 13.12 5.58
C GLN A 104 19.08 12.28 6.58
N SER A 105 18.78 12.48 7.87
CA SER A 105 19.23 11.59 8.93
C SER A 105 18.17 10.53 9.16
N PHE A 106 18.56 9.26 9.09
CA PHE A 106 17.64 8.14 9.27
C PHE A 106 17.93 7.43 10.60
N THR A 107 16.88 7.12 11.34
CA THR A 107 16.91 6.27 12.53
C THR A 107 16.28 4.91 12.22
N ALA A 108 16.52 3.92 13.08
CA ALA A 108 15.82 2.64 12.98
C ALA A 108 14.38 2.81 13.46
N ALA A 109 13.42 2.37 12.65
CA ALA A 109 12.02 2.36 13.06
C ALA A 109 11.77 1.23 14.07
N ASN A 110 11.06 1.52 15.15
CA ASN A 110 10.76 0.55 16.21
C ASN A 110 9.36 -0.01 16.04
N GLY A 111 9.10 -1.25 16.49
CA GLY A 111 7.76 -1.86 16.57
C GLY A 111 7.60 -3.13 15.73
N PRO A 112 6.42 -3.79 15.79
CA PRO A 112 6.17 -5.05 15.09
C PRO A 112 6.37 -4.92 13.57
N GLY A 113 7.17 -5.82 12.98
CA GLY A 113 7.43 -5.83 11.53
C GLY A 113 8.39 -4.76 11.01
N MET A 114 8.93 -3.89 11.87
CA MET A 114 9.80 -2.76 11.47
C MET A 114 11.30 -3.11 11.38
N ARG A 115 11.65 -4.41 11.40
CA ARG A 115 13.06 -4.83 11.30
C ARG A 115 13.68 -4.32 9.99
N ASP A 116 14.85 -3.70 10.10
CA ASP A 116 15.61 -3.09 9.00
C ASP A 116 14.87 -1.93 8.28
N VAL A 117 13.75 -1.46 8.82
CA VAL A 117 13.05 -0.27 8.33
C VAL A 117 13.69 0.97 8.96
N ARG A 118 13.93 1.97 8.11
CA ARG A 118 14.49 3.26 8.48
C ARG A 118 13.38 4.30 8.52
N GLU A 119 13.51 5.27 9.39
CA GLU A 119 12.56 6.37 9.55
C GLU A 119 13.30 7.71 9.49
N THR A 120 12.67 8.70 8.87
CA THR A 120 13.11 10.10 8.92
C THR A 120 11.89 11.00 9.02
N GLN A 121 12.04 12.13 9.70
CA GLN A 121 11.09 13.23 9.61
C GLN A 121 11.44 14.08 8.38
N LEU A 122 10.56 14.13 7.38
CA LEU A 122 10.81 14.90 6.15
C LEU A 122 10.00 16.19 6.17
N LYS A 123 10.70 17.32 6.01
CA LYS A 123 10.12 18.63 5.73
C LYS A 123 10.02 18.83 4.22
N GLY A 124 8.82 18.67 3.69
CA GLY A 124 8.47 18.90 2.30
C GLY A 124 8.60 20.38 1.92
N ARG A 125 9.45 20.66 0.93
CA ARG A 125 9.75 22.05 0.53
C ARG A 125 8.72 22.60 -0.44
N VAL A 126 8.01 21.72 -1.15
CA VAL A 126 6.96 22.10 -2.10
C VAL A 126 5.59 22.01 -1.44
N SER A 127 5.31 20.89 -0.80
CA SER A 127 4.02 20.65 -0.15
C SER A 127 3.81 21.44 1.14
N GLY A 128 4.89 21.80 1.85
CA GLY A 128 4.80 22.35 3.21
C GLY A 128 4.39 21.32 4.27
N VAL A 129 4.40 20.03 3.92
CA VAL A 129 4.14 18.92 4.85
C VAL A 129 5.41 18.61 5.65
N ASN A 130 5.26 18.35 6.94
CA ASN A 130 6.32 17.86 7.81
C ASN A 130 5.85 16.57 8.49
N ALA A 131 6.23 15.43 7.93
CA ALA A 131 5.76 14.13 8.40
C ALA A 131 6.84 13.05 8.30
N GLU A 132 6.63 11.94 9.00
CA GLU A 132 7.48 10.77 8.94
C GLU A 132 7.41 10.05 7.59
N VAL A 133 8.55 9.52 7.16
CA VAL A 133 8.69 8.65 5.99
C VAL A 133 9.51 7.43 6.37
N TYR A 134 8.96 6.26 6.08
CA TYR A 134 9.61 4.97 6.33
C TYR A 134 10.22 4.43 5.05
N VAL A 135 11.44 3.90 5.13
CA VAL A 135 12.17 3.34 4.00
C VAL A 135 12.74 1.98 4.36
N TRP A 136 12.48 0.98 3.53
CA TRP A 136 13.15 -0.31 3.59
C TRP A 136 13.94 -0.58 2.31
N LEU A 137 15.14 -1.10 2.47
CA LEU A 137 16.07 -1.36 1.36
C LEU A 137 16.09 -2.85 1.03
N PRO A 138 16.15 -3.22 -0.26
CA PRO A 138 16.18 -4.61 -0.65
C PRO A 138 17.46 -5.29 -0.14
N PRO A 139 17.46 -6.62 0.09
CA PRO A 139 18.63 -7.34 0.62
C PRO A 139 19.92 -7.09 -0.19
N GLN A 140 19.77 -6.92 -1.50
CA GLN A 140 20.84 -6.63 -2.45
C GLN A 140 21.51 -5.28 -2.24
N TYR A 141 20.86 -4.33 -1.56
CA TYR A 141 21.31 -2.94 -1.54
C TYR A 141 22.75 -2.80 -1.06
N ASN A 142 23.15 -3.54 -0.02
CA ASN A 142 24.49 -3.47 0.57
C ASN A 142 25.47 -4.54 0.05
N GLU A 143 25.05 -5.38 -0.89
CA GLU A 143 25.94 -6.40 -1.45
C GLU A 143 26.99 -5.75 -2.38
N PRO A 144 28.29 -6.11 -2.28
CA PRO A 144 29.35 -5.49 -3.09
C PRO A 144 29.11 -5.51 -4.60
N ARG A 145 28.45 -6.57 -5.12
CA ARG A 145 28.11 -6.70 -6.54
C ARG A 145 27.08 -5.66 -7.02
N TYR A 146 26.28 -5.09 -6.12
CA TYR A 146 25.27 -4.07 -6.43
C TYR A 146 25.69 -2.65 -6.03
N ARG A 147 26.96 -2.41 -5.68
CA ARG A 147 27.45 -1.11 -5.21
C ARG A 147 27.13 0.09 -6.13
N HIS A 148 27.06 -0.15 -7.44
CA HIS A 148 26.73 0.86 -8.47
C HIS A 148 25.32 0.67 -9.06
N HIS A 149 24.56 -0.32 -8.58
CA HIS A 149 23.22 -0.57 -9.07
C HIS A 149 22.24 0.45 -8.48
N ARG A 150 21.35 0.96 -9.33
CA ARG A 150 20.20 1.77 -8.94
C ARG A 150 18.97 0.88 -8.91
N PHE A 151 18.27 0.91 -7.79
CA PHE A 151 17.13 0.05 -7.51
C PHE A 151 15.81 0.74 -7.90
N PRO A 152 14.84 -0.01 -8.45
CA PRO A 152 13.49 0.51 -8.64
C PRO A 152 12.83 0.81 -7.29
N VAL A 153 11.84 1.70 -7.28
CA VAL A 153 11.14 2.17 -6.08
C VAL A 153 9.66 1.85 -6.18
N VAL A 154 9.08 1.38 -5.07
CA VAL A 154 7.63 1.32 -4.88
C VAL A 154 7.26 2.19 -3.70
N GLU A 155 6.46 3.22 -3.96
CA GLU A 155 5.83 4.05 -2.93
C GLU A 155 4.57 3.35 -2.40
N LEU A 156 4.44 3.23 -1.09
CA LEU A 156 3.47 2.39 -0.41
C LEU A 156 2.49 3.24 0.39
N LEU A 157 1.23 3.27 -0.05
CA LEU A 157 0.19 4.13 0.49
C LEU A 157 -0.81 3.30 1.31
N PRO A 158 -1.01 3.60 2.60
CA PRO A 158 -2.00 2.90 3.42
C PRO A 158 -3.42 3.40 3.12
N GLY A 159 -4.42 2.64 3.57
CA GLY A 159 -5.82 3.05 3.62
C GLY A 159 -6.10 4.11 4.68
N TYR A 160 -7.35 4.57 4.73
CA TYR A 160 -7.84 5.55 5.71
C TYR A 160 -8.96 4.95 6.59
N PRO A 161 -8.95 5.20 7.91
CA PRO A 161 -7.78 5.60 8.68
C PRO A 161 -6.71 4.50 8.62
N GLY A 162 -5.44 4.87 8.67
CA GLY A 162 -4.35 3.90 8.62
C GLY A 162 -2.97 4.52 8.76
N SER A 163 -2.00 3.63 8.94
CA SER A 163 -0.61 3.96 9.16
C SER A 163 0.28 3.55 7.99
N ALA A 164 1.28 4.37 7.67
CA ALA A 164 2.34 4.00 6.71
C ALA A 164 3.09 2.73 7.15
N ARG A 165 3.15 2.47 8.45
CA ARG A 165 3.81 1.28 9.03
C ARG A 165 3.05 -0.01 8.75
N ALA A 166 1.77 0.07 8.39
CA ALA A 166 0.92 -1.10 8.08
C ALA A 166 1.51 -1.99 6.98
N TRP A 167 2.20 -1.39 6.01
CA TRP A 167 2.90 -2.13 4.95
C TRP A 167 3.97 -3.08 5.49
N PHE A 168 4.74 -2.65 6.49
CA PHE A 168 5.80 -3.44 7.12
C PHE A 168 5.26 -4.35 8.23
N GLY A 169 4.35 -3.81 9.06
CA GLY A 169 3.64 -4.50 10.13
C GLY A 169 2.57 -5.43 9.58
N SER A 170 1.32 -4.99 9.52
CA SER A 170 0.15 -5.84 9.24
C SER A 170 0.17 -6.57 7.88
N LEU A 171 0.72 -5.97 6.83
CA LEU A 171 0.84 -6.57 5.50
C LEU A 171 2.11 -7.41 5.32
N HIS A 172 3.04 -7.38 6.27
CA HIS A 172 4.27 -8.18 6.24
C HIS A 172 5.09 -8.03 4.93
N ALA A 173 5.07 -6.87 4.26
CA ALA A 173 5.60 -6.74 2.91
C ALA A 173 7.07 -7.17 2.82
N THR A 174 7.92 -6.74 3.74
CA THR A 174 9.34 -7.09 3.76
C THR A 174 9.58 -8.57 4.04
N ARG A 175 8.79 -9.18 4.95
CA ARG A 175 8.87 -10.61 5.25
C ARG A 175 8.48 -11.47 4.04
N GLN A 176 7.45 -11.06 3.31
CA GLN A 176 6.98 -11.76 2.12
C GLN A 176 7.93 -11.59 0.92
N LEU A 177 8.43 -10.36 0.70
CA LEU A 177 9.18 -10.01 -0.50
C LEU A 177 10.68 -10.29 -0.41
N ALA A 178 11.31 -10.15 0.76
CA ALA A 178 12.77 -10.31 0.88
C ALA A 178 13.31 -11.67 0.39
N PRO A 179 12.66 -12.83 0.66
CA PRO A 179 13.08 -14.12 0.10
C PRO A 179 12.96 -14.15 -1.43
N LEU A 180 11.89 -13.57 -1.97
CA LEU A 180 11.61 -13.50 -3.40
C LEU A 180 12.55 -12.52 -4.13
N MET A 181 12.98 -11.47 -3.45
CA MET A 181 14.02 -10.60 -3.95
C MET A 181 15.36 -11.34 -4.00
N ARG A 182 15.74 -12.05 -2.92
CA ARG A 182 17.01 -12.81 -2.87
C ARG A 182 17.12 -13.87 -3.97
N ASN A 183 16.01 -14.54 -4.29
CA ASN A 183 15.98 -15.58 -5.31
C ASN A 183 15.68 -15.08 -6.74
N GLY A 184 15.50 -13.77 -6.92
CA GLY A 184 15.27 -13.13 -8.22
C GLY A 184 13.86 -13.31 -8.79
N GLN A 185 12.89 -13.75 -7.99
CA GLN A 185 11.47 -13.84 -8.42
C GLN A 185 10.72 -12.50 -8.32
N VAL A 186 11.23 -11.58 -7.50
CA VAL A 186 10.75 -10.20 -7.39
C VAL A 186 11.96 -9.28 -7.52
N ALA A 187 11.81 -8.17 -8.23
CA ALA A 187 12.89 -7.19 -8.38
C ALA A 187 13.28 -6.60 -7.00
N PRO A 188 14.55 -6.22 -6.80
CA PRO A 188 15.00 -5.65 -5.54
C PRO A 188 14.49 -4.20 -5.38
N PHE A 189 13.23 -4.02 -4.99
CA PHE A 189 12.64 -2.70 -4.81
C PHE A 189 13.10 -2.02 -3.52
N ILE A 190 13.38 -0.72 -3.59
CA ILE A 190 13.30 0.17 -2.44
C ILE A 190 11.82 0.38 -2.14
N LEU A 191 11.42 0.14 -0.89
CA LEU A 191 10.05 0.35 -0.43
C LEU A 191 10.01 1.63 0.40
N VAL A 192 9.21 2.60 -0.01
CA VAL A 192 9.03 3.87 0.72
C VAL A 192 7.57 4.04 1.12
N ALA A 193 7.29 4.18 2.41
CA ALA A 193 5.95 4.38 2.95
C ALA A 193 5.88 5.73 3.66
N PRO A 194 5.43 6.81 2.98
CA PRO A 194 5.23 8.10 3.62
C PRO A 194 3.91 8.14 4.39
N ARG A 195 3.82 9.03 5.38
CA ARG A 195 2.56 9.37 6.03
C ARG A 195 1.55 9.93 5.01
N THR A 196 0.30 9.46 5.05
CA THR A 196 -0.82 9.97 4.24
C THR A 196 -1.91 10.66 5.07
N ASN A 197 -2.01 10.32 6.37
CA ASN A 197 -2.90 10.99 7.32
C ASN A 197 -2.29 12.33 7.78
N LEU A 198 -2.40 13.35 6.94
CA LEU A 198 -1.75 14.65 7.15
C LEU A 198 -2.54 15.61 8.04
N LEU A 199 -3.86 15.44 8.09
CA LEU A 199 -4.80 16.22 8.88
C LEU A 199 -5.61 15.28 9.77
N ALA A 200 -5.96 15.76 10.96
CA ALA A 200 -6.76 14.99 11.89
C ALA A 200 -8.19 14.78 11.38
N GLY A 201 -8.68 13.55 11.50
CA GLY A 201 -10.10 13.21 11.30
C GLY A 201 -10.60 13.27 9.87
N VAL A 202 -9.76 13.58 8.88
CA VAL A 202 -10.14 13.69 7.48
C VAL A 202 -9.17 12.94 6.55
N ASP A 203 -9.72 12.34 5.49
CA ASP A 203 -8.93 11.84 4.37
C ASP A 203 -8.63 12.99 3.41
N THR A 204 -7.39 13.14 2.96
CA THR A 204 -7.03 14.19 2.00
C THR A 204 -7.39 13.84 0.56
N GLY A 205 -7.74 12.57 0.27
CA GLY A 205 -7.88 12.06 -1.09
C GLY A 205 -6.57 12.16 -1.90
N CYS A 206 -5.45 12.28 -1.19
CA CYS A 206 -4.14 12.63 -1.72
C CYS A 206 -4.13 13.86 -2.61
N ALA A 207 -5.02 14.84 -2.35
CA ALA A 207 -5.21 16.02 -3.18
C ALA A 207 -4.38 17.22 -2.71
N ASN A 208 -4.07 18.12 -3.64
CA ASN A 208 -3.69 19.49 -3.28
C ASN A 208 -4.97 20.30 -3.10
N ILE A 209 -5.16 20.82 -1.89
CA ILE A 209 -6.31 21.61 -1.47
C ILE A 209 -5.76 22.93 -0.92
N PRO A 210 -5.83 24.02 -1.72
CA PRO A 210 -5.28 25.31 -1.35
C PRO A 210 -5.72 25.75 0.04
N GLY A 211 -4.77 26.21 0.86
CA GLY A 211 -5.02 26.66 2.23
C GLY A 211 -5.23 25.56 3.26
N GLN A 212 -5.35 24.28 2.85
CA GLN A 212 -5.55 23.16 3.78
C GLN A 212 -4.40 22.17 3.77
N VAL A 213 -4.05 21.59 2.61
CA VAL A 213 -3.03 20.54 2.51
C VAL A 213 -2.57 20.35 1.07
N ASN A 214 -1.29 20.06 0.85
CA ASN A 214 -0.75 19.70 -0.47
C ASN A 214 -0.32 18.22 -0.51
N ALA A 215 -1.29 17.32 -0.33
CA ALA A 215 -1.03 15.89 -0.18
C ALA A 215 -0.55 15.23 -1.47
N ASP A 216 -1.03 15.69 -2.63
CA ASP A 216 -0.52 15.20 -3.92
C ASP A 216 0.97 15.51 -4.03
N SER A 217 1.35 16.77 -3.84
CA SER A 217 2.74 17.23 -3.98
C SER A 217 3.68 16.62 -2.95
N TRP A 218 3.17 16.31 -1.76
CA TRP A 218 3.91 15.57 -0.74
C TRP A 218 4.33 14.20 -1.28
N LEU A 219 3.37 13.44 -1.80
CA LEU A 219 3.58 12.07 -2.30
C LEU A 219 4.29 12.06 -3.65
N SER A 220 3.95 12.97 -4.56
CA SER A 220 4.45 12.94 -5.94
C SER A 220 5.72 13.76 -6.15
N ILE A 221 6.13 14.61 -5.21
CA ILE A 221 7.32 15.48 -5.35
C ILE A 221 8.28 15.33 -4.18
N ASP A 222 7.85 15.69 -2.97
CA ASP A 222 8.78 15.82 -1.83
C ASP A 222 9.35 14.45 -1.41
N VAL A 223 8.49 13.42 -1.30
CA VAL A 223 8.91 12.05 -0.95
C VAL A 223 9.81 11.45 -2.04
N PRO A 224 9.46 11.47 -3.34
CA PRO A 224 10.34 10.97 -4.40
C PRO A 224 11.68 11.70 -4.47
N LYS A 225 11.68 13.03 -4.30
CA LYS A 225 12.91 13.81 -4.24
C LYS A 225 13.79 13.39 -3.06
N MET A 226 13.20 13.20 -1.87
CA MET A 226 13.94 12.71 -0.71
C MET A 226 14.61 11.36 -1.01
N VAL A 227 13.88 10.43 -1.64
CA VAL A 227 14.44 9.12 -1.98
C VAL A 227 15.59 9.24 -2.98
N MET A 228 15.42 10.04 -4.05
CA MET A 228 16.45 10.26 -5.07
C MET A 228 17.71 10.95 -4.53
N ASP A 229 17.56 11.82 -3.52
CA ASP A 229 18.68 12.52 -2.89
C ASP A 229 19.46 11.60 -1.92
N ASN A 230 18.83 10.57 -1.37
CA ASN A 230 19.37 9.78 -0.26
C ASN A 230 19.74 8.33 -0.61
N PHE A 231 19.14 7.76 -1.66
CA PHE A 231 19.33 6.35 -2.02
C PHE A 231 19.77 6.17 -3.48
N ARG A 232 20.33 4.99 -3.79
CA ARG A 232 20.60 4.56 -5.16
C ARG A 232 19.29 4.15 -5.84
N ALA A 233 18.43 5.13 -6.11
CA ALA A 233 17.15 4.93 -6.77
C ALA A 233 17.26 5.15 -8.30
N GLN A 234 16.48 4.39 -9.07
CA GLN A 234 16.28 4.62 -10.49
C GLN A 234 15.44 5.89 -10.71
N PRO A 235 15.68 6.65 -11.79
CA PRO A 235 14.89 7.84 -12.08
C PRO A 235 13.47 7.47 -12.55
N ALA A 236 12.53 8.36 -12.27
CA ALA A 236 11.17 8.31 -12.81
C ALA A 236 11.14 8.55 -14.34
N PRO A 237 10.07 8.13 -15.04
CA PRO A 237 8.98 7.29 -14.52
C PRO A 237 9.36 5.80 -14.48
N LYS A 238 10.33 5.35 -15.28
CA LYS A 238 10.64 3.91 -15.46
C LYS A 238 11.10 3.18 -14.20
N GLY A 239 11.66 3.91 -13.23
CA GLY A 239 12.11 3.36 -11.96
C GLY A 239 11.06 3.36 -10.85
N TRP A 240 9.84 3.85 -11.09
CA TRP A 240 8.90 4.22 -10.04
C TRP A 240 7.51 3.63 -10.24
N ALA A 241 7.00 3.00 -9.19
CA ALA A 241 5.61 2.58 -9.06
C ALA A 241 5.02 3.04 -7.72
N VAL A 242 3.70 3.02 -7.63
CA VAL A 242 2.96 3.31 -6.40
C VAL A 242 1.98 2.17 -6.11
N ALA A 243 1.89 1.73 -4.87
CA ALA A 243 1.02 0.64 -4.46
C ALA A 243 0.19 1.05 -3.25
N GLY A 244 -1.08 0.69 -3.25
CA GLY A 244 -2.01 1.06 -2.19
C GLY A 244 -3.09 0.03 -1.93
N TYR A 245 -3.68 0.11 -0.75
CA TYR A 245 -4.93 -0.58 -0.39
C TYR A 245 -5.99 0.43 0.07
N SER A 246 -7.28 0.15 -0.17
CA SER A 246 -8.40 1.02 0.24
C SER A 246 -8.21 2.49 -0.25
N ALA A 247 -8.30 3.49 0.61
CA ALA A 247 -8.02 4.89 0.25
C ALA A 247 -6.63 5.10 -0.38
N GLY A 248 -5.60 4.36 0.09
CA GLY A 248 -4.28 4.36 -0.53
C GLY A 248 -4.27 3.78 -1.94
N ALA A 249 -5.17 2.82 -2.24
CA ALA A 249 -5.34 2.27 -3.58
C ALA A 249 -5.97 3.28 -4.54
N HIS A 250 -6.95 4.07 -4.07
CA HIS A 250 -7.44 5.24 -4.81
C HIS A 250 -6.29 6.21 -5.12
N CYS A 251 -5.50 6.58 -4.11
CA CYS A 251 -4.36 7.46 -4.28
C CYS A 251 -3.32 6.92 -5.26
N ALA A 252 -3.00 5.62 -5.21
CA ALA A 252 -2.03 4.99 -6.10
C ALA A 252 -2.44 5.14 -7.58
N VAL A 253 -3.69 4.81 -7.92
CA VAL A 253 -4.18 4.97 -9.29
C VAL A 253 -4.23 6.44 -9.69
N LYS A 254 -4.77 7.30 -8.82
CA LYS A 254 -4.87 8.73 -9.06
C LYS A 254 -3.50 9.36 -9.37
N LEU A 255 -2.49 9.10 -8.54
CA LEU A 255 -1.15 9.65 -8.71
C LEU A 255 -0.48 9.17 -10.00
N ALA A 256 -0.65 7.89 -10.36
CA ALA A 256 -0.11 7.38 -11.62
C ALA A 256 -0.80 7.98 -12.85
N VAL A 257 -2.14 8.13 -12.82
CA VAL A 257 -2.90 8.74 -13.91
C VAL A 257 -2.60 10.23 -14.05
N ALA A 258 -2.52 10.97 -12.93
CA ALA A 258 -2.25 12.40 -12.91
C ALA A 258 -0.79 12.72 -13.25
N HIS A 259 0.16 11.86 -12.84
CA HIS A 259 1.60 12.10 -12.96
C HIS A 259 2.33 10.96 -13.69
N PRO A 260 2.02 10.69 -14.97
CA PRO A 260 2.66 9.60 -15.74
C PRO A 260 4.16 9.83 -16.00
N GLY A 261 4.66 11.06 -15.79
CA GLY A 261 6.09 11.37 -15.79
C GLY A 261 6.81 11.03 -14.48
N ARG A 262 6.05 10.69 -13.42
CA ARG A 262 6.55 10.41 -12.07
C ARG A 262 6.40 8.93 -11.70
N TYR A 263 5.34 8.27 -12.18
CA TYR A 263 5.10 6.83 -11.98
C TYR A 263 4.81 6.15 -13.31
N MET A 264 5.37 4.95 -13.52
CA MET A 264 5.02 4.12 -14.69
C MET A 264 4.00 3.04 -14.38
N ALA A 265 3.78 2.69 -13.11
CA ALA A 265 2.85 1.64 -12.73
C ALA A 265 2.18 1.91 -11.39
N ALA A 266 0.96 1.41 -11.21
CA ALA A 266 0.26 1.43 -9.93
C ALA A 266 -0.39 0.09 -9.57
N VAL A 267 -0.44 -0.21 -8.28
CA VAL A 267 -1.17 -1.33 -7.68
C VAL A 267 -2.28 -0.79 -6.79
N SER A 268 -3.50 -1.27 -7.02
CA SER A 268 -4.72 -0.89 -6.30
C SER A 268 -5.37 -2.14 -5.73
N MET A 269 -5.45 -2.23 -4.40
CA MET A 269 -6.13 -3.32 -3.69
C MET A 269 -7.39 -2.78 -2.99
N SER A 270 -8.57 -3.20 -3.45
CA SER A 270 -9.85 -2.69 -2.96
C SER A 270 -9.97 -1.15 -3.06
N GLY A 271 -9.45 -0.56 -4.15
CA GLY A 271 -9.49 0.88 -4.38
C GLY A 271 -10.77 1.33 -5.11
N TYR A 272 -11.07 2.62 -5.03
CA TYR A 272 -12.21 3.24 -5.68
C TYR A 272 -11.77 4.39 -6.60
N ASN A 273 -12.58 4.71 -7.62
CA ASN A 273 -12.26 5.80 -8.55
C ASN A 273 -12.75 7.15 -8.04
N ASP A 274 -13.88 7.19 -7.35
CA ASP A 274 -14.51 8.44 -6.95
C ASP A 274 -14.17 8.78 -5.50
N PRO A 275 -13.57 9.95 -5.19
CA PRO A 275 -13.23 10.35 -3.82
C PRO A 275 -14.37 10.22 -2.80
N ILE A 276 -15.64 10.30 -3.24
CA ILE A 276 -16.80 10.09 -2.35
C ILE A 276 -16.88 8.68 -1.76
N GLY A 277 -16.13 7.72 -2.32
CA GLY A 277 -15.99 6.38 -1.77
C GLY A 277 -15.40 6.37 -0.35
N GLU A 278 -14.70 7.43 0.04
CA GLU A 278 -14.33 7.71 1.42
C GLU A 278 -15.19 8.84 1.99
N ARG A 279 -15.93 8.52 3.06
CA ARG A 279 -16.94 9.41 3.66
C ARG A 279 -16.34 10.73 4.12
N ASN A 280 -15.11 10.71 4.62
CA ASN A 280 -14.44 11.88 5.17
C ASN A 280 -13.38 12.47 4.21
N SER A 281 -13.51 12.23 2.89
CA SER A 281 -12.55 12.73 1.91
C SER A 281 -12.74 14.22 1.62
N LEU A 282 -11.72 15.02 1.89
CA LEU A 282 -11.67 16.44 1.52
C LEU A 282 -11.75 16.62 0.00
N ALA A 283 -11.22 15.66 -0.76
CA ALA A 283 -11.27 15.68 -2.22
C ALA A 283 -12.69 15.48 -2.77
N ALA A 284 -13.67 15.10 -1.95
CA ALA A 284 -15.07 14.93 -2.34
C ALA A 284 -15.96 16.15 -2.01
N GLN A 285 -15.43 17.19 -1.35
CA GLN A 285 -16.23 18.29 -0.79
C GLN A 285 -16.93 19.17 -1.83
N ASN A 286 -16.40 19.26 -3.05
CA ASN A 286 -17.06 19.94 -4.16
C ASN A 286 -16.83 19.21 -5.48
N LEU A 287 -17.67 19.51 -6.47
CA LEU A 287 -17.67 18.81 -7.76
C LEU A 287 -16.37 18.97 -8.55
N THR A 288 -15.73 20.14 -8.47
CA THR A 288 -14.46 20.42 -9.16
C THR A 288 -13.33 19.58 -8.58
N LEU A 289 -13.10 19.67 -7.26
CA LEU A 289 -12.08 18.86 -6.57
C LEU A 289 -12.34 17.37 -6.76
N ARG A 290 -13.59 16.93 -6.65
CA ARG A 290 -13.95 15.53 -6.87
C ARG A 290 -13.60 15.05 -8.27
N ALA A 291 -13.87 15.87 -9.29
CA ALA A 291 -13.56 15.54 -10.67
C ALA A 291 -12.06 15.56 -10.98
N GLU A 292 -11.31 16.49 -10.38
CA GLU A 292 -9.85 16.60 -10.52
C GLU A 292 -9.08 15.48 -9.81
N ASN A 293 -9.70 14.85 -8.80
CA ASN A 293 -9.10 13.78 -8.02
C ASN A 293 -9.70 12.39 -8.31
N ASN A 294 -10.53 12.25 -9.35
CA ASN A 294 -11.11 10.98 -9.76
C ASN A 294 -10.30 10.36 -10.93
N PRO A 295 -9.47 9.31 -10.71
CA PRO A 295 -8.66 8.69 -11.76
C PRO A 295 -9.44 8.22 -13.00
N TYR A 296 -10.70 7.78 -12.84
CA TYR A 296 -11.52 7.42 -13.99
C TYR A 296 -11.86 8.64 -14.85
N LEU A 297 -12.23 9.76 -14.22
CA LEU A 297 -12.51 11.01 -14.96
C LEU A 297 -11.24 11.60 -15.57
N LEU A 298 -10.10 11.54 -14.86
CA LEU A 298 -8.81 11.95 -15.39
C LEU A 298 -8.42 11.14 -16.63
N LEU A 299 -8.52 9.81 -16.55
CA LEU A 299 -8.21 8.93 -17.67
C LEU A 299 -9.16 9.13 -18.85
N LYS A 300 -10.46 9.33 -18.58
CA LYS A 300 -11.48 9.60 -19.60
C LYS A 300 -11.24 10.92 -20.33
N LYS A 301 -10.77 11.96 -19.62
CA LYS A 301 -10.49 13.29 -20.18
C LYS A 301 -9.12 13.39 -20.86
N ALA A 302 -8.22 12.43 -20.63
CA ALA A 302 -6.86 12.48 -21.16
C ALA A 302 -6.86 12.48 -22.70
N LEU A 303 -6.42 13.59 -23.30
CA LEU A 303 -6.28 13.72 -24.76
C LEU A 303 -5.22 12.77 -25.30
N THR A 304 -4.12 12.60 -24.56
CA THR A 304 -3.07 11.63 -24.84
C THR A 304 -3.09 10.58 -23.73
N PRO A 305 -3.38 9.31 -24.03
CA PRO A 305 -3.42 8.28 -23.01
C PRO A 305 -2.06 8.14 -22.30
N PRO A 306 -2.02 8.17 -20.96
CA PRO A 306 -0.77 8.10 -20.22
C PRO A 306 -0.10 6.74 -20.40
N ARG A 307 1.23 6.70 -20.51
CA ARG A 307 1.99 5.45 -20.53
C ARG A 307 2.17 4.92 -19.11
N ILE A 308 1.13 4.27 -18.60
CA ILE A 308 1.09 3.66 -17.27
C ILE A 308 0.48 2.26 -17.32
N ALA A 309 0.91 1.39 -16.41
CA ALA A 309 0.32 0.09 -16.18
C ALA A 309 -0.42 0.06 -14.84
N LEU A 310 -1.64 -0.44 -14.81
CA LEU A 310 -2.46 -0.52 -13.59
C LEU A 310 -2.77 -1.97 -13.24
N TYR A 311 -2.45 -2.39 -12.02
CA TYR A 311 -2.95 -3.64 -11.42
C TYR A 311 -4.05 -3.26 -10.45
N VAL A 312 -5.29 -3.65 -10.73
CA VAL A 312 -6.45 -3.32 -9.89
C VAL A 312 -7.11 -4.60 -9.43
N SER A 313 -7.22 -4.77 -8.13
CA SER A 313 -7.80 -5.95 -7.49
C SER A 313 -8.94 -5.54 -6.58
N GLY A 314 -10.00 -6.34 -6.56
CA GLY A 314 -11.17 -6.03 -5.74
C GLY A 314 -12.23 -7.11 -5.76
N GLN A 315 -13.14 -7.02 -4.79
CA GLN A 315 -14.33 -7.85 -4.70
C GLN A 315 -15.53 -7.08 -5.32
N PRO A 316 -16.68 -7.74 -5.59
CA PRO A 316 -17.90 -7.03 -5.96
C PRO A 316 -18.28 -5.98 -4.92
N HIS A 317 -18.52 -4.76 -5.38
CA HIS A 317 -18.75 -3.55 -4.56
C HIS A 317 -17.57 -3.14 -3.67
N ASP A 318 -16.39 -3.71 -3.90
CA ASP A 318 -15.14 -3.38 -3.20
C ASP A 318 -13.96 -3.36 -4.19
N GLY A 319 -14.03 -2.41 -5.13
CA GLY A 319 -12.97 -2.08 -6.07
C GLY A 319 -12.95 -2.85 -7.39
N TYR A 320 -13.69 -3.97 -7.53
CA TYR A 320 -13.74 -4.70 -8.79
C TYR A 320 -14.34 -3.85 -9.92
N GLU A 321 -15.48 -3.20 -9.67
CA GLU A 321 -16.16 -2.35 -10.64
C GLU A 321 -15.32 -1.12 -11.00
N ALA A 322 -14.57 -0.58 -10.04
CA ALA A 322 -13.64 0.51 -10.28
C ALA A 322 -12.53 0.09 -11.25
N GLY A 323 -11.98 -1.13 -11.10
CA GLY A 323 -11.01 -1.72 -12.01
C GLY A 323 -11.58 -1.94 -13.41
N ILE A 324 -12.80 -2.49 -13.52
CA ILE A 324 -13.48 -2.70 -14.80
C ILE A 324 -13.72 -1.36 -15.52
N ALA A 325 -14.19 -0.32 -14.81
CA ALA A 325 -14.41 0.99 -15.40
C ALA A 325 -13.11 1.62 -15.94
N LEU A 326 -11.98 1.46 -15.23
CA LEU A 326 -10.67 1.90 -15.71
C LEU A 326 -10.25 1.10 -16.95
N ALA A 327 -10.41 -0.23 -16.94
CA ALA A 327 -10.04 -1.08 -18.06
C ALA A 327 -10.83 -0.75 -19.34
N GLN A 328 -12.14 -0.47 -19.22
CA GLN A 328 -12.99 -0.08 -20.34
C GLN A 328 -12.66 1.32 -20.89
N THR A 329 -12.12 2.21 -20.04
CA THR A 329 -11.79 3.59 -20.43
C THR A 329 -10.37 3.72 -20.96
N ALA A 330 -9.46 2.85 -20.51
CA ALA A 330 -8.06 2.88 -20.89
C ALA A 330 -7.88 2.72 -22.41
N LYS A 331 -6.97 3.53 -22.96
CA LYS A 331 -6.53 3.45 -24.35
C LYS A 331 -5.02 3.23 -24.35
N ALA A 332 -4.51 2.54 -25.37
CA ALA A 332 -3.07 2.36 -25.51
C ALA A 332 -2.34 3.73 -25.49
N PRO A 333 -1.18 3.85 -24.82
CA PRO A 333 -0.40 2.79 -24.18
C PRO A 333 -0.78 2.47 -22.72
N THR A 334 -1.86 3.01 -22.17
CA THR A 334 -2.33 2.64 -20.83
C THR A 334 -2.78 1.18 -20.82
N THR A 335 -2.35 0.40 -19.83
CA THR A 335 -2.81 -0.99 -19.63
C THR A 335 -3.45 -1.14 -18.25
N VAL A 336 -4.48 -1.99 -18.15
CA VAL A 336 -5.17 -2.28 -16.89
C VAL A 336 -5.37 -3.78 -16.75
N HIS A 337 -4.75 -4.36 -15.73
CA HIS A 337 -4.93 -5.74 -15.32
C HIS A 337 -5.88 -5.78 -14.12
N VAL A 338 -7.09 -6.30 -14.33
CA VAL A 338 -8.11 -6.41 -13.28
C VAL A 338 -8.10 -7.81 -12.69
N VAL A 339 -8.02 -7.90 -11.36
CA VAL A 339 -8.02 -9.15 -10.61
C VAL A 339 -9.28 -9.23 -9.75
N PHE A 340 -10.14 -10.19 -10.08
CA PHE A 340 -11.32 -10.50 -9.28
C PHE A 340 -10.94 -11.24 -7.99
N ILE A 341 -11.46 -10.78 -6.86
CA ILE A 341 -11.33 -11.44 -5.56
C ILE A 341 -12.74 -11.86 -5.10
N PRO A 342 -12.98 -13.14 -4.75
CA PRO A 342 -14.29 -13.57 -4.32
C PRO A 342 -14.60 -13.05 -2.90
N LYS A 343 -15.89 -12.84 -2.58
CA LYS A 343 -16.34 -12.44 -1.23
C LYS A 343 -15.90 -13.43 -0.14
N SER A 344 -15.72 -14.70 -0.48
CA SER A 344 -15.22 -15.75 0.42
C SER A 344 -13.77 -15.55 0.86
N ALA A 345 -13.00 -14.66 0.22
CA ALA A 345 -11.61 -14.36 0.59
C ALA A 345 -11.49 -13.51 1.87
N GLY A 346 -12.61 -13.00 2.40
CA GLY A 346 -12.66 -12.17 3.60
C GLY A 346 -13.28 -10.79 3.35
N GLY A 347 -13.33 -9.96 4.39
CA GLY A 347 -13.79 -8.57 4.31
C GLY A 347 -12.66 -7.57 4.10
N HIS A 348 -13.02 -6.29 3.98
CA HIS A 348 -12.14 -5.13 3.73
C HIS A 348 -11.14 -4.88 4.88
N THR A 349 -10.14 -5.76 4.99
CA THR A 349 -9.24 -5.88 6.14
C THR A 349 -7.84 -6.30 5.69
N MET A 350 -6.86 -6.20 6.58
CA MET A 350 -5.48 -6.64 6.33
C MET A 350 -5.37 -8.10 5.89
N ALA A 351 -6.30 -8.97 6.33
CA ALA A 351 -6.32 -10.37 5.94
C ALA A 351 -6.61 -10.56 4.43
N LEU A 352 -7.40 -9.66 3.83
CA LEU A 352 -7.71 -9.67 2.41
C LEU A 352 -6.52 -9.18 1.56
N TRP A 353 -5.81 -8.14 2.00
CA TRP A 353 -4.73 -7.51 1.23
C TRP A 353 -3.37 -8.18 1.39
N ARG A 354 -3.06 -8.70 2.59
CA ARG A 354 -1.77 -9.38 2.87
C ARG A 354 -1.38 -10.42 1.82
N PRO A 355 -2.25 -11.37 1.39
CA PRO A 355 -1.88 -12.37 0.38
C PRO A 355 -1.66 -11.78 -1.03
N GLN A 356 -2.10 -10.54 -1.29
CA GLN A 356 -1.98 -9.88 -2.59
C GLN A 356 -0.63 -9.17 -2.80
N VAL A 357 0.17 -9.01 -1.74
CA VAL A 357 1.51 -8.40 -1.82
C VAL A 357 2.43 -9.15 -2.79
N VAL A 358 2.55 -10.47 -2.67
CA VAL A 358 3.42 -11.26 -3.56
C VAL A 358 3.00 -11.18 -5.04
N PRO A 359 1.74 -11.48 -5.43
CA PRO A 359 1.36 -11.46 -6.84
C PRO A 359 1.49 -10.06 -7.47
N SER A 360 1.11 -8.99 -6.74
CA SER A 360 1.23 -7.63 -7.26
C SER A 360 2.69 -7.19 -7.47
N PHE A 361 3.62 -7.55 -6.57
CA PHE A 361 5.04 -7.23 -6.74
C PHE A 361 5.74 -8.09 -7.79
N ARG A 362 5.30 -9.32 -8.00
CA ARG A 362 5.74 -10.13 -9.15
C ARG A 362 5.30 -9.47 -10.46
N TRP A 363 4.06 -9.01 -10.53
CA TRP A 363 3.55 -8.26 -11.68
C TRP A 363 4.35 -6.97 -11.91
N LEU A 364 4.60 -6.16 -10.88
CA LEU A 364 5.44 -4.96 -10.98
C LEU A 364 6.84 -5.27 -11.52
N SER A 365 7.43 -6.40 -11.10
CA SER A 365 8.74 -6.82 -11.60
C SER A 365 8.75 -7.08 -13.12
N VAL A 366 7.63 -7.58 -13.67
CA VAL A 366 7.44 -7.76 -15.13
C VAL A 366 7.28 -6.41 -15.80
N GLU A 367 6.30 -5.63 -15.37
CA GLU A 367 5.90 -4.40 -16.07
C GLU A 367 6.99 -3.33 -16.07
N MET A 368 7.78 -3.27 -15.00
CA MET A 368 8.90 -2.33 -14.90
C MET A 368 10.16 -2.84 -15.61
N GLY A 369 10.10 -3.98 -16.30
CA GLY A 369 11.22 -4.57 -17.03
C GLY A 369 12.38 -5.00 -16.12
N GLN A 370 12.09 -5.37 -14.87
CA GLN A 370 13.09 -5.67 -13.84
C GLN A 370 13.33 -7.17 -13.65
N HIS A 371 12.73 -8.03 -14.49
CA HIS A 371 13.04 -9.46 -14.48
C HIS A 371 14.41 -9.72 -15.07
N HIS A 372 15.33 -10.19 -14.21
CA HIS A 372 16.45 -10.97 -14.68
C HIS A 372 15.90 -12.31 -15.16
N VAL A 373 15.71 -12.44 -16.46
CA VAL A 373 15.40 -13.72 -17.08
C VAL A 373 16.55 -14.68 -16.76
N ARG A 374 16.39 -15.51 -15.72
CA ARG A 374 17.16 -16.74 -15.57
C ARG A 374 16.55 -17.74 -16.54
N THR A 375 16.70 -17.50 -17.85
CA THR A 375 16.49 -18.52 -18.86
C THR A 375 17.55 -19.58 -18.62
N ARG A 376 17.23 -20.56 -17.79
CA ARG A 376 17.73 -21.91 -18.02
C ARG A 376 17.00 -22.38 -19.28
N ARG A 377 17.50 -21.99 -20.45
CA ARG A 377 17.19 -22.68 -21.71
C ARG A 377 17.82 -24.06 -21.59
N SER A 378 17.07 -25.01 -21.03
CA SER A 378 17.32 -26.43 -21.19
C SER A 378 16.12 -27.01 -21.94
N THR A 379 16.03 -26.66 -23.21
CA THR A 379 15.29 -27.46 -24.18
C THR A 379 16.32 -27.85 -25.24
N PRO A 380 16.71 -29.13 -25.35
CA PRO A 380 17.59 -29.56 -26.42
C PRO A 380 16.93 -29.24 -27.77
N LEU A 381 17.71 -28.67 -28.68
CA LEU A 381 17.34 -28.51 -30.08
C LEU A 381 17.12 -29.91 -30.67
N VAL A 382 15.88 -30.27 -30.94
CA VAL A 382 15.57 -31.37 -31.87
C VAL A 382 15.68 -30.78 -33.29
N PRO A 383 16.41 -31.41 -34.22
CA PRO A 383 16.50 -30.92 -35.59
C PRO A 383 15.14 -30.91 -36.29
N SER A 384 14.84 -29.78 -36.92
CA SER A 384 13.68 -29.57 -37.79
C SER A 384 13.75 -30.46 -39.02
N SER A 385 12.78 -31.37 -39.19
CA SER A 385 12.49 -31.98 -40.49
C SER A 385 11.43 -31.11 -41.19
N ALA A 386 11.91 -30.13 -41.97
CA ALA A 386 11.09 -29.51 -42.99
C ALA A 386 10.84 -30.51 -44.12
N GLY A 387 9.57 -30.64 -44.53
CA GLY A 387 9.23 -31.12 -45.87
C GLY A 387 8.33 -32.36 -45.93
N SER A 388 7.02 -32.14 -45.95
CA SER A 388 6.14 -32.80 -46.93
C SER A 388 4.74 -32.19 -46.88
N THR A 389 4.34 -31.68 -48.04
CA THR A 389 3.12 -30.98 -48.42
C THR A 389 1.87 -31.87 -48.41
N HIS A 390 0.70 -31.24 -48.28
CA HIS A 390 -0.61 -31.83 -48.49
C HIS A 390 -0.82 -32.25 -49.95
N ALA A 391 -1.36 -33.45 -50.17
CA ALA A 391 -2.07 -33.84 -51.38
C ALA A 391 -3.32 -34.65 -51.02
N ALA A 392 -4.42 -34.33 -51.69
CA ALA A 392 -5.77 -34.83 -51.46
C ALA A 392 -6.08 -36.09 -52.29
N LEU A 393 -7.08 -36.85 -51.80
CA LEU A 393 -8.07 -37.68 -52.51
C LEU A 393 -7.59 -38.69 -53.57
N ALA A 394 -7.86 -39.98 -53.32
CA ALA A 394 -8.85 -40.78 -54.07
C ALA A 394 -8.72 -42.30 -53.78
N SER A 395 -9.88 -42.90 -53.47
CA SER A 395 -10.42 -44.14 -54.04
C SER A 395 -9.62 -45.45 -54.03
N GLY A 396 -10.27 -46.52 -53.56
CA GLY A 396 -10.19 -47.81 -54.27
C GLY A 396 -9.93 -49.07 -53.45
N THR A 397 -11.04 -49.67 -52.99
CA THR A 397 -11.39 -51.10 -53.13
C THR A 397 -10.54 -52.23 -52.51
N SER A 398 -11.27 -53.05 -51.73
CA SER A 398 -11.21 -54.53 -51.60
C SER A 398 -10.08 -55.09 -50.72
N SER A 399 -10.21 -56.15 -49.91
CA SER A 399 -11.17 -57.25 -49.81
C SER A 399 -10.96 -58.04 -48.49
N ARG A 400 -12.09 -58.42 -47.87
CA ARG A 400 -12.46 -59.66 -47.13
C ARG A 400 -11.65 -60.25 -45.96
N ALA A 401 -12.47 -60.56 -44.93
CA ALA A 401 -12.62 -61.83 -44.19
C ALA A 401 -11.77 -62.11 -42.95
N ALA A 402 -12.45 -62.10 -41.79
CA ALA A 402 -12.65 -63.24 -40.85
C ALA A 402 -13.05 -62.66 -39.47
N ALA A 403 -14.33 -62.71 -39.07
CA ALA A 403 -14.94 -63.82 -38.33
C ALA A 403 -14.34 -64.01 -36.91
N GLY A 404 -15.11 -63.66 -35.89
CA GLY A 404 -14.79 -63.96 -34.48
C GLY A 404 -15.77 -63.28 -33.51
N ARG A 405 -16.92 -63.91 -33.29
CA ARG A 405 -17.98 -63.50 -32.36
C ARG A 405 -17.84 -64.28 -31.04
N ARG A 406 -18.28 -63.66 -29.93
CA ARG A 406 -18.53 -64.20 -28.56
C ARG A 406 -17.28 -64.26 -27.66
N ARG A 407 -17.31 -63.80 -26.40
CA ARG A 407 -18.43 -63.57 -25.45
C ARG A 407 -18.36 -62.19 -24.82
#